data_AF-A0A1I6DQI2-F1
#
_entry.id   AF-A0A1I6DQI2-F1
#
_cell.length_a   1.000
_cell.length_b   1.000
_cell.length_c   1.000
_cell.angle_alpha   90.00
_cell.angle_beta   90.00
_cell.angle_gamma   90.00
#
_symmetry.space_group_name_H-M   'P 1'
#
loop_
_entity.id
_entity.type
_entity.pdbx_description
1 polymer ?
#
loop_
_entity_poly.entity_id
_entity_poly.type
_entity_poly.pdbx_seq_one_letter_code
_entity_poly.pdbx_strand_id
1 'polypeptide(L)' 'MFALVLFVCYLDGGCDDIVVDVFNTEQQCLVAMEDQRMRHGGCYPVEDFIDGFWRPAQEYSDF' A
#
# COMPACT_ATOMS: atom_id res chain seq x y z
N MET A 1 -0.13 -9.81 -9.83
CA MET A 1 0.69 -9.23 -8.75
C MET A 1 -0.24 -8.45 -7.83
N PHE A 2 0.02 -8.41 -6.53
CA PHE A 2 -0.84 -7.79 -5.51
C PHE A 2 -0.04 -6.79 -4.67
N ALA A 3 -0.56 -5.60 -4.45
CA ALA A 3 0.01 -4.60 -3.56
C ALA A 3 -0.67 -4.68 -2.18
N LEU A 4 0.13 -4.69 -1.12
CA LEU A 4 -0.34 -4.47 0.24
C LEU A 4 -0.42 -2.97 0.48
N VAL A 5 -1.63 -2.46 0.68
CA VAL A 5 -1.92 -1.04 0.84
C VAL A 5 -2.38 -0.77 2.26
N LEU A 6 -1.82 0.27 2.89
CA LEU A 6 -2.23 0.79 4.19
C LEU A 6 -3.02 2.07 4.01
N PHE A 7 -4.18 2.15 4.66
CA PHE A 7 -5.04 3.33 4.69
C PHE A 7 -4.71 4.17 5.92
N VAL A 8 -4.23 5.39 5.71
CA VAL A 8 -3.88 6.32 6.79
C VAL A 8 -4.71 7.58 6.65
N CYS A 9 -5.47 7.92 7.68
CA CYS A 9 -6.16 9.21 7.76
C CYS A 9 -5.46 10.09 8.80
N TYR A 10 -5.09 11.30 8.38
CA TYR A 10 -4.46 12.31 9.23
C TYR A 10 -5.51 13.14 9.97
N LEU A 11 -5.05 13.88 10.98
CA LEU A 11 -5.93 14.69 11.83
C LEU A 11 -6.52 15.91 11.11
N ASP A 12 -5.97 16.29 9.95
CA ASP A 12 -6.47 17.38 9.10
C ASP A 12 -7.60 16.92 8.15
N GLY A 13 -7.95 15.64 8.18
CA GLY A 13 -9.01 15.05 7.36
C GLY A 13 -8.54 14.53 6.00
N GLY A 14 -7.23 14.60 5.68
CA GLY A 14 -6.67 13.89 4.53
C GLY A 14 -6.58 12.38 4.82
N CYS A 15 -6.92 11.55 3.84
CA CYS A 15 -6.63 10.11 3.88
C CYS A 15 -5.76 9.75 2.67
N ASP A 16 -4.70 8.99 2.92
CA ASP A 16 -3.77 8.51 1.91
C ASP A 16 -3.69 6.98 1.92
N ASP A 17 -3.49 6.44 0.73
CA ASP A 17 -3.29 5.02 0.48
C ASP A 17 -1.78 4.79 0.23
N ILE A 18 -1.13 4.05 1.12
CA ILE A 18 0.32 3.85 1.10
C ILE A 18 0.62 2.40 0.70
N VAL A 19 1.38 2.20 -0.38
CA VAL A 19 1.88 0.85 -0.72
C VAL A 19 2.99 0.47 0.23
N VAL A 20 2.76 -0.61 0.97
CA VAL A 20 3.75 -1.19 1.87
C VAL A 20 4.68 -2.15 1.13
N ASP A 21 4.12 -3.05 0.32
CA ASP A 21 4.88 -4.06 -0.42
C ASP A 21 4.10 -4.63 -1.62
N VAL A 22 4.77 -5.34 -2.52
CA VAL A 22 4.17 -5.99 -3.70
C VAL A 22 4.53 -7.49 -3.74
N PHE A 23 3.50 -8.31 -3.90
CA PHE A 23 3.58 -9.76 -3.92
C PHE A 23 3.18 -10.32 -5.28
N ASN A 24 3.64 -11.54 -5.58
CA ASN A 24 3.28 -12.20 -6.82
C ASN A 24 1.86 -12.80 -6.74
N THR A 25 1.45 -13.26 -5.56
CA THR A 25 0.13 -13.88 -5.31
C THR A 25 -0.64 -13.19 -4.19
N GLU A 26 -1.97 -13.27 -4.23
CA GLU A 26 -2.84 -12.72 -3.19
C GLU A 26 -2.58 -13.34 -1.82
N GLN A 27 -2.39 -14.67 -1.80
CA GLN A 27 -2.13 -15.43 -0.58
C GLN A 27 -0.89 -14.90 0.17
N GLN A 28 0.18 -14.56 -0.56
CA GLN A 28 1.41 -14.00 0.03
C GLN A 28 1.14 -12.65 0.67
N CYS A 29 0.35 -11.80 0.00
CA CYS A 29 -0.04 -10.50 0.53
C CYS A 29 -0.89 -10.63 1.80
N LEU A 30 -1.86 -11.54 1.82
CA LEU A 30 -2.73 -11.76 2.99
C LEU A 30 -1.96 -12.25 4.22
N VAL A 31 -1.00 -13.17 4.03
CA VAL A 31 -0.11 -13.64 5.10
C VAL A 31 0.74 -12.48 5.62
N ALA A 32 1.32 -11.66 4.73
CA ALA A 32 2.12 -10.51 5.13
C ALA A 32 1.29 -9.44 5.88
N MET A 33 0.02 -9.25 5.51
CA MET A 33 -0.92 -8.36 6.18
C MET A 33 -1.22 -8.85 7.61
N GLU A 34 -1.44 -10.15 7.78
CA GLU A 34 -1.66 -10.78 9.09
C GLU A 34 -0.41 -10.69 9.98
N ASP A 35 0.77 -11.02 9.43
CA ASP A 35 2.06 -10.98 10.14
C ASP A 35 2.39 -9.57 10.64
N GLN A 36 2.11 -8.54 9.82
CA GLN A 36 2.28 -7.14 10.17
C GLN A 36 1.15 -6.57 11.03
N ARG A 37 0.13 -7.40 11.35
CA ARG A 37 -1.06 -7.05 12.13
C ARG A 37 -1.77 -5.79 11.62
N MET A 38 -1.79 -5.62 10.30
CA MET A 38 -2.45 -4.47 9.70
C MET A 38 -3.96 -4.62 9.83
N ARG A 39 -4.59 -3.65 10.50
CA ARG A 39 -6.05 -3.58 10.67
C ARG A 39 -6.73 -2.70 9.64
N HIS A 40 -5.99 -1.74 9.09
CA HIS A 40 -6.46 -0.73 8.16
C HIS A 40 -5.67 -0.82 6.85
N GLY A 41 -5.67 -2.00 6.24
CA GLY A 41 -4.98 -2.26 4.99
C GLY A 41 -5.71 -3.30 4.15
N GLY A 42 -5.25 -3.49 2.92
CA GLY A 42 -5.83 -4.45 2.00
C GLY A 42 -4.85 -4.88 0.91
N CYS A 43 -5.13 -6.04 0.32
CA CYS A 43 -4.40 -6.58 -0.80
C CYS A 43 -5.15 -6.28 -2.10
N TYR A 44 -4.55 -5.47 -2.97
CA TYR A 44 -5.16 -5.04 -4.23
C TYR A 44 -4.40 -5.57 -5.42
N PRO A 45 -5.06 -5.97 -6.52
CA PRO A 45 -4.37 -6.24 -7.77
C PRO A 45 -3.57 -4.99 -8.19
N VAL A 46 -2.30 -5.16 -8.55
CA VAL A 46 -1.43 -4.03 -8.93
C VAL A 46 -2.00 -3.26 -10.13
N GLU A 47 -2.68 -3.95 -11.04
CA GLU A 47 -3.36 -3.33 -12.19
C GLU A 47 -4.44 -2.32 -11.77
N ASP A 48 -5.05 -2.50 -10.58
CA ASP A 48 -6.09 -1.60 -10.04
C ASP A 48 -5.51 -0.45 -9.19
N PHE A 49 -4.22 -0.48 -8.85
CA PHE A 49 -3.58 0.55 -7.98
C PHE A 49 -2.81 1.62 -8.78
N ILE A 50 -2.41 1.34 -10.02
CA ILE A 50 -1.50 2.20 -10.80
C ILE A 50 -2.13 3.52 -11.29
N ASP A 51 -3.46 3.67 -11.24
CA ASP A 51 -4.14 4.81 -11.87
C ASP A 51 -4.14 6.14 -11.07
N GLY A 52 -3.74 6.16 -9.78
CA GLY A 52 -3.98 7.35 -8.93
C GLY A 52 -2.75 8.02 -8.29
N PHE A 53 -1.79 7.24 -7.77
CA PHE A 53 -0.96 7.73 -6.65
C PHE A 53 0.53 7.38 -6.70
N TRP A 54 1.04 6.75 -7.77
CA TRP A 54 2.47 6.42 -7.84
C TRP A 54 3.30 7.63 -8.30
N ARG A 55 3.65 8.53 -7.38
CA ARG A 55 4.81 9.42 -7.60
C ARG A 55 6.07 8.62 -7.24
N PRO A 56 7.08 8.53 -8.12
CA PRO A 56 8.29 7.79 -7.82
C PRO A 56 8.97 8.38 -6.58
N ALA A 57 9.23 7.54 -5.57
CA ALA A 57 9.93 7.92 -4.34
C ALA A 57 11.35 8.49 -4.57
N GLN A 58 11.86 8.44 -5.81
CA GLN A 58 13.10 9.09 -6.21
C GLN A 58 13.04 10.63 -6.20
N GLU A 59 11.85 11.25 -6.19
CA GLU A 59 11.71 12.72 -6.15
C GLU A 59 11.77 13.33 -4.73
N TYR A 60 11.72 12.53 -3.66
CA TYR A 60 11.77 13.02 -2.27
C TYR A 60 12.70 12.20 -1.36
N SER A 61 13.76 11.61 -1.91
CA SER A 61 14.91 11.18 -1.11
C SER A 61 15.73 12.42 -0.73
N ASP A 62 15.16 13.29 0.10
CA ASP A 62 15.94 14.34 0.76
C ASP A 62 16.89 13.65 1.76
N PHE A 63 18.17 14.02 1.65
CA PHE A 63 19.33 13.57 2.43
C PHE A 63 19.14 13.65 3.95
#